data_AF-A0A411DMY6-F1
#
_entry.id   AF-A0A411DMY6-F1
#
_cell.length_a   1.000
_cell.length_b   1.000
_cell.length_c   1.000
_cell.angle_alpha   90.00
_cell.angle_beta   90.00
_cell.angle_gamma   90.00
#
_symmetry.space_group_name_H-M   'P 1'
#
loop_
_entity.id
_entity.type
_entity.pdbx_description
1 polymer ?
#
loop_
_entity_poly.entity_id
_entity_poly.type
_entity_poly.pdbx_seq_one_letter_code
_entity_poly.pdbx_strand_id
1 'polypeptide(L)'
;MKVINQFFISSLVILAGCNQKDKTSGTHNVKTEVKQKTVTLADFKKIQGVDNVQEVPFQLFTKLDSVQFFTAPSKDAAHLKIPYNKLDNYYGFEEFEDFYSIHYSINNNISNSIEAFVLKSEFTPAYELSLKGVDLYEIRSSTFKESSDFKNKSFKKFGTIVEISEQEFKASSKKQIGEHLTKNPNIQLQADNWVYKENGREDVITQHESISTETGPLANEYVGRSPYLNLEVFKENSDEVADSYYSFYSLKNAVMFELGTEGYPQILPSKGWVTFVSSNHDVGSNFVISRYFPQTKKQDNLLYVNFTNFKIADDKKAFWTDNDTFYAEVYPLNSASGNGKKQKTAYVKIQLKADLF
;
A
#
# COMPACT_ATOMS: atom_id res chain seq x y z
N MET A 1 54.97 -29.28 -60.60
CA MET A 1 54.37 -30.18 -59.59
C MET A 1 52.86 -30.11 -59.75
N LYS A 2 52.29 -31.06 -60.51
CA LYS A 2 51.43 -32.17 -60.05
C LYS A 2 50.02 -31.68 -59.63
N VAL A 3 48.99 -31.56 -60.48
CA VAL A 3 48.33 -32.47 -61.48
C VAL A 3 47.32 -33.41 -60.79
N ILE A 4 46.01 -33.08 -60.88
CA ILE A 4 44.91 -33.74 -61.65
C ILE A 4 44.29 -34.92 -60.86
N ASN A 5 42.98 -35.02 -60.57
CA ASN A 5 41.70 -34.95 -61.32
C ASN A 5 41.09 -36.37 -61.43
N GLN A 6 39.77 -36.42 -61.71
CA GLN A 6 38.98 -37.51 -62.32
C GLN A 6 38.47 -38.65 -61.40
N PHE A 7 37.14 -38.78 -61.26
CA PHE A 7 36.19 -39.48 -62.16
C PHE A 7 36.46 -40.98 -62.26
N PHE A 8 35.55 -41.81 -61.75
CA PHE A 8 35.09 -43.00 -62.46
C PHE A 8 33.62 -43.29 -62.16
N ILE A 9 32.88 -43.40 -63.25
CA ILE A 9 31.52 -43.89 -63.41
C ILE A 9 31.63 -45.43 -63.53
N SER A 10 30.73 -46.18 -62.90
CA SER A 10 30.20 -47.38 -63.53
C SER A 10 28.74 -47.62 -63.13
N SER A 11 27.95 -47.85 -64.17
CA SER A 11 26.50 -48.02 -64.23
C SER A 11 26.19 -49.39 -64.82
N LEU A 12 25.10 -50.03 -64.40
CA LEU A 12 24.23 -50.92 -65.21
C LEU A 12 23.05 -51.36 -64.29
N VAL A 13 21.87 -50.72 -64.34
CA VAL A 13 20.74 -50.86 -65.29
C VAL A 13 20.08 -52.23 -65.28
N ILE A 14 18.83 -52.30 -64.79
CA ILE A 14 17.72 -53.02 -65.45
C ILE A 14 16.45 -52.15 -65.36
N LEU A 15 15.84 -51.91 -66.53
CA LEU A 15 14.54 -51.28 -66.76
C LEU A 15 13.41 -52.31 -66.78
N ALA A 16 12.24 -51.90 -66.31
CA ALA A 16 10.85 -52.32 -66.61
C ALA A 16 10.08 -52.35 -65.27
N GLY A 17 8.97 -51.65 -65.03
CA GLY A 17 7.95 -51.07 -65.88
C GLY A 17 6.62 -51.27 -65.11
N CYS A 18 5.85 -50.19 -64.96
CA CYS A 18 4.49 -50.13 -64.39
C CYS A 18 4.30 -50.49 -62.91
N ASN A 19 3.79 -49.53 -62.13
CA ASN A 19 2.61 -49.79 -61.29
C ASN A 19 1.95 -48.48 -60.84
N GLN A 20 0.86 -48.15 -61.52
CA GLN A 20 -0.19 -47.30 -61.00
C GLN A 20 -1.29 -48.24 -60.48
N LYS A 21 -1.62 -48.16 -59.19
CA LYS A 21 -3.00 -47.95 -58.72
C LYS A 21 -3.09 -47.97 -57.21
N ASP A 22 -3.76 -46.93 -56.74
CA ASP A 22 -4.14 -46.60 -55.38
C ASP A 22 -4.70 -47.78 -54.58
N LYS A 23 -4.20 -47.94 -53.35
CA LYS A 23 -4.95 -48.53 -52.25
C LYS A 23 -5.02 -47.53 -51.12
N THR A 24 -6.17 -46.86 -51.03
CA THR A 24 -6.67 -46.18 -49.83
C THR A 24 -6.63 -47.15 -48.64
N SER A 25 -5.63 -46.99 -47.77
CA SER A 25 -5.70 -47.46 -46.39
C SER A 25 -6.36 -46.35 -45.57
N GLY A 26 -7.65 -46.55 -45.25
CA GLY A 26 -8.34 -45.72 -44.28
C GLY A 26 -7.62 -45.82 -42.94
N THR A 27 -6.79 -44.83 -42.64
CA THR A 27 -6.26 -44.63 -41.30
C THR A 27 -7.39 -44.04 -40.49
N HIS A 28 -8.05 -44.87 -39.68
CA HIS A 28 -8.91 -44.40 -38.60
C HIS A 28 -8.06 -43.53 -37.67
N ASN A 29 -8.13 -42.22 -37.89
CA ASN A 29 -7.87 -41.24 -36.85
C ASN A 29 -8.95 -41.45 -35.78
N VAL A 30 -8.68 -42.35 -34.84
CA VAL A 30 -9.32 -42.29 -33.53
C VAL A 30 -8.78 -41.01 -32.91
N LYS A 31 -9.48 -39.89 -33.18
CA LYS A 31 -9.41 -38.73 -32.31
C LYS A 31 -9.85 -39.25 -30.95
N THR A 32 -8.90 -39.43 -30.05
CA THR A 32 -9.21 -39.59 -28.63
C THR A 32 -9.90 -38.30 -28.23
N GLU A 33 -11.23 -38.28 -28.27
CA GLU A 33 -12.02 -37.27 -27.59
C GLU A 33 -11.66 -37.41 -26.11
N VAL A 34 -10.73 -36.57 -25.66
CA VAL A 34 -10.54 -36.32 -24.24
C VAL A 34 -11.83 -35.64 -23.80
N LYS A 35 -12.80 -36.45 -23.35
CA LYS A 35 -13.94 -35.96 -22.59
C LYS A 35 -13.35 -35.24 -21.38
N GLN A 36 -13.28 -33.91 -21.44
CA GLN A 36 -12.97 -33.10 -20.26
C GLN A 36 -13.98 -33.49 -19.19
N LYS A 37 -13.50 -34.17 -18.14
CA LYS A 37 -14.28 -34.50 -16.96
C LYS A 37 -14.90 -33.19 -16.46
N THR A 38 -16.22 -33.14 -16.29
CA THR A 38 -16.87 -31.99 -15.66
C THR A 38 -16.34 -31.87 -14.23
N VAL A 39 -15.52 -30.87 -13.98
CA VAL A 39 -14.92 -30.59 -12.67
C VAL A 39 -15.95 -29.91 -11.79
N THR A 40 -16.01 -30.30 -10.53
CA THR A 40 -16.87 -29.72 -9.50
C THR A 40 -16.03 -29.36 -8.28
N LEU A 41 -16.60 -28.58 -7.34
CA LEU A 41 -15.93 -28.25 -6.08
C LEU A 41 -15.53 -29.49 -5.26
N ALA A 42 -16.21 -30.63 -5.46
CA ALA A 42 -15.90 -31.89 -4.79
C ALA A 42 -14.60 -32.55 -5.29
N ASP A 43 -14.08 -32.14 -6.45
CA ASP A 43 -12.83 -32.64 -7.00
C ASP A 43 -11.58 -31.97 -6.39
N PHE A 44 -11.76 -30.93 -5.57
CA PHE A 44 -10.68 -30.22 -4.89
C PHE A 44 -10.39 -30.82 -3.52
N LYS A 45 -9.13 -30.70 -3.07
CA LYS A 45 -8.72 -31.18 -1.75
C LYS A 45 -9.41 -30.36 -0.66
N LYS A 46 -10.13 -31.05 0.22
CA LYS A 46 -10.71 -30.43 1.43
C LYS A 46 -9.62 -30.10 2.43
N ILE A 47 -9.77 -28.94 3.07
CA ILE A 47 -8.85 -28.42 4.08
C ILE A 47 -9.63 -27.78 5.23
N GLN A 48 -8.94 -27.52 6.35
CA GLN A 48 -9.43 -26.55 7.32
C GLN A 48 -9.35 -25.16 6.71
N GLY A 49 -10.42 -24.37 6.85
CA GLY A 49 -10.43 -22.98 6.39
C GLY A 49 -9.55 -22.07 7.24
N VAL A 50 -9.47 -20.81 6.84
CA VAL A 50 -8.71 -19.79 7.55
C VAL A 50 -9.52 -19.29 8.75
N ASP A 51 -9.10 -19.68 9.95
CA ASP A 51 -9.72 -19.24 11.22
C ASP A 51 -9.20 -17.85 11.67
N ASN A 52 -7.92 -17.55 11.41
CA ASN A 52 -7.28 -16.27 11.73
C ASN A 52 -6.61 -15.67 10.48
N VAL A 53 -7.15 -14.56 9.97
CA VAL A 53 -6.62 -13.89 8.77
C VAL A 53 -5.22 -13.31 8.96
N GLN A 54 -4.79 -13.09 10.21
CA GLN A 54 -3.46 -12.59 10.51
C GLN A 54 -2.37 -13.65 10.32
N GLU A 55 -2.74 -14.94 10.29
CA GLU A 55 -1.82 -16.06 10.11
C GLU A 55 -1.67 -16.47 8.64
N VAL A 56 -2.40 -15.81 7.74
CA VAL A 56 -2.31 -16.08 6.30
C VAL A 56 -1.01 -15.51 5.73
N PRO A 57 -0.21 -16.28 4.96
CA PRO A 57 1.04 -15.80 4.40
C PRO A 57 0.92 -14.56 3.50
N PHE A 58 -0.13 -14.49 2.67
CA PHE A 58 -0.49 -13.32 1.87
C PHE A 58 -1.92 -13.38 1.34
N GLN A 59 -2.51 -12.23 1.05
CA GLN A 59 -3.82 -12.12 0.39
C GLN A 59 -3.66 -11.88 -1.11
N LEU A 60 -4.64 -12.34 -1.90
CA LEU A 60 -4.66 -12.18 -3.36
C LEU A 60 -5.89 -11.38 -3.80
N PHE A 61 -5.69 -10.53 -4.80
CA PHE A 61 -6.73 -9.70 -5.39
C PHE A 61 -6.84 -9.96 -6.89
N THR A 62 -8.06 -9.94 -7.42
CA THR A 62 -8.31 -10.02 -8.86
C THR A 62 -9.21 -8.87 -9.29
N LYS A 63 -9.05 -8.44 -10.55
CA LYS A 63 -9.96 -7.50 -11.23
C LYS A 63 -10.83 -8.23 -12.27
N LEU A 64 -10.71 -9.55 -12.37
CA LEU A 64 -11.47 -10.35 -13.32
C LEU A 64 -12.84 -10.69 -12.73
N ASP A 65 -13.87 -10.70 -13.57
CA ASP A 65 -15.22 -11.13 -13.18
C ASP A 65 -15.32 -12.64 -12.91
N SER A 66 -14.27 -13.39 -13.23
CA SER A 66 -14.15 -14.82 -12.95
C SER A 66 -12.70 -15.27 -13.03
N VAL A 67 -12.36 -16.29 -12.27
CA VAL A 67 -11.01 -16.87 -12.17
C VAL A 67 -11.05 -18.38 -12.37
N GLN A 68 -9.91 -18.98 -12.66
CA GLN A 68 -9.78 -20.43 -12.82
C GLN A 68 -9.15 -21.06 -11.58
N PHE A 69 -9.88 -22.01 -11.00
CA PHE A 69 -9.39 -22.85 -9.92
C PHE A 69 -8.92 -24.18 -10.51
N PHE A 70 -7.65 -24.50 -10.36
CA PHE A 70 -7.04 -25.73 -10.84
C PHE A 70 -6.90 -26.72 -9.68
N THR A 71 -7.07 -28.02 -9.95
CA THR A 71 -6.90 -29.08 -8.94
C THR A 71 -5.43 -29.39 -8.62
N ALA A 72 -4.50 -28.90 -9.44
CA ALA A 72 -3.05 -29.02 -9.27
C ALA A 72 -2.36 -27.80 -9.91
N PRO A 73 -1.11 -27.45 -9.54
CA PRO A 73 -0.38 -26.30 -10.10
C PRO A 73 0.18 -26.60 -11.51
N SER A 74 -0.72 -26.90 -12.46
CA SER A 74 -0.39 -27.19 -13.86
C SER A 74 -1.48 -26.68 -14.78
N LYS A 75 -1.09 -26.11 -15.92
CA LYS A 75 -2.03 -25.61 -16.95
C LYS A 75 -2.87 -26.71 -17.59
N ASP A 76 -2.38 -27.96 -17.54
CA ASP A 76 -3.09 -29.13 -18.05
C ASP A 76 -4.01 -29.78 -17.01
N ALA A 77 -3.99 -29.27 -15.76
CA ALA A 77 -4.84 -29.79 -14.71
C ALA A 77 -6.32 -29.47 -14.97
N ALA A 78 -7.19 -30.31 -14.40
CA ALA A 78 -8.61 -30.07 -14.41
C ALA A 78 -8.90 -28.75 -13.67
N HIS A 79 -9.77 -27.91 -14.23
CA HIS A 79 -10.08 -26.61 -13.64
C HIS A 79 -11.57 -26.33 -13.62
N LEU A 80 -11.97 -25.47 -12.68
CA LEU A 80 -13.31 -24.96 -12.51
C LEU A 80 -13.26 -23.43 -12.61
N LYS A 81 -14.12 -22.86 -13.45
CA LYS A 81 -14.29 -21.41 -13.54
C LYS A 81 -15.19 -20.93 -12.40
N ILE A 82 -14.67 -20.05 -11.56
CA ILE A 82 -15.39 -19.48 -10.42
C ILE A 82 -15.73 -18.02 -10.75
N PRO A 83 -17.01 -17.61 -10.71
CA PRO A 83 -17.37 -16.20 -10.81
C PRO A 83 -16.84 -15.44 -9.59
N TYR A 84 -16.28 -14.26 -9.81
CA TYR A 84 -15.82 -13.41 -8.72
C TYR A 84 -17.00 -12.86 -7.93
N ASN A 85 -16.97 -13.01 -6.60
CA ASN A 85 -17.84 -12.28 -5.69
C ASN A 85 -17.01 -11.28 -4.87
N LYS A 86 -17.54 -10.07 -4.66
CA LYS A 86 -16.88 -9.04 -3.85
C LYS A 86 -16.64 -9.46 -2.39
N LEU A 87 -17.38 -10.46 -1.92
CA LEU A 87 -17.24 -11.02 -0.57
C LEU A 87 -16.31 -12.24 -0.53
N ASP A 88 -15.77 -12.68 -1.66
CA ASP A 88 -14.79 -13.76 -1.70
C ASP A 88 -13.44 -13.25 -1.19
N ASN A 89 -12.81 -14.02 -0.32
CA ASN A 89 -11.45 -13.79 0.14
C ASN A 89 -10.54 -14.89 -0.42
N TYR A 90 -9.45 -14.49 -1.07
CA TYR A 90 -8.46 -15.41 -1.62
C TYR A 90 -7.19 -15.36 -0.77
N TYR A 91 -7.02 -16.35 0.10
CA TYR A 91 -5.89 -16.46 1.01
C TYR A 91 -4.82 -17.35 0.39
N GLY A 92 -3.65 -16.79 0.07
CA GLY A 92 -2.53 -17.50 -0.53
C GLY A 92 -1.60 -18.11 0.52
N PHE A 93 -1.13 -19.33 0.25
CA PHE A 93 -0.29 -20.10 1.17
C PHE A 93 1.07 -20.46 0.59
N GLU A 94 1.11 -20.88 -0.67
CA GLU A 94 2.34 -21.27 -1.37
C GLU A 94 2.43 -20.64 -2.76
N GLU A 95 3.66 -20.38 -3.21
CA GLU A 95 3.95 -19.87 -4.55
C GLU A 95 4.66 -20.94 -5.38
N PHE A 96 4.07 -21.26 -6.52
CA PHE A 96 4.66 -22.09 -7.56
C PHE A 96 5.14 -21.19 -8.71
N GLU A 97 5.67 -21.76 -9.79
CA GLU A 97 6.14 -20.97 -10.94
C GLU A 97 5.04 -20.05 -11.49
N ASP A 98 3.96 -20.64 -12.00
CA ASP A 98 2.82 -19.95 -12.61
C ASP A 98 1.58 -19.84 -11.71
N PHE A 99 1.62 -20.43 -10.50
CA PHE A 99 0.45 -20.57 -9.64
C PHE A 99 0.66 -20.06 -8.21
N TYR A 100 -0.43 -19.71 -7.56
CA TYR A 100 -0.56 -19.63 -6.11
C TYR A 100 -1.42 -20.80 -5.62
N SER A 101 -1.06 -21.45 -4.51
CA SER A 101 -2.03 -22.25 -3.74
C SER A 101 -2.86 -21.31 -2.88
N ILE A 102 -4.18 -21.51 -2.87
CA ILE A 102 -5.13 -20.74 -2.08
C ILE A 102 -5.98 -21.65 -1.20
N HIS A 103 -6.34 -21.14 -0.04
CA HIS A 103 -7.42 -21.68 0.78
C HIS A 103 -8.69 -20.87 0.51
N TYR A 104 -9.70 -21.51 -0.06
CA TYR A 104 -10.96 -20.87 -0.42
C TYR A 104 -12.13 -21.48 0.36
N SER A 105 -12.87 -20.63 1.09
CA SER A 105 -14.06 -21.02 1.83
C SER A 105 -15.30 -20.91 0.96
N ILE A 106 -15.93 -22.05 0.66
CA ILE A 106 -17.11 -22.09 -0.20
C ILE A 106 -18.28 -21.44 0.55
N ASN A 107 -18.90 -20.43 -0.07
CA ASN A 107 -19.97 -19.62 0.53
C ASN A 107 -19.57 -18.98 1.87
N ASN A 108 -18.30 -18.61 2.03
CA ASN A 108 -17.77 -18.04 3.28
C ASN A 108 -17.97 -18.94 4.51
N ASN A 109 -18.03 -20.26 4.31
CA ASN A 109 -18.07 -21.23 5.39
C ASN A 109 -16.69 -21.87 5.58
N ILE A 110 -16.01 -21.49 6.68
CA ILE A 110 -14.65 -21.94 7.00
C ILE A 110 -14.57 -23.47 7.13
N SER A 111 -15.60 -24.11 7.68
CA SER A 111 -15.68 -25.58 7.79
C SER A 111 -15.88 -26.29 6.44
N ASN A 112 -16.14 -25.54 5.37
CA ASN A 112 -16.29 -26.04 4.01
C ASN A 112 -15.29 -25.33 3.08
N SER A 113 -14.00 -25.59 3.32
CA SER A 113 -12.91 -24.98 2.56
C SER A 113 -12.17 -26.00 1.70
N ILE A 114 -11.65 -25.50 0.58
CA ILE A 114 -10.86 -26.27 -0.37
C ILE A 114 -9.50 -25.61 -0.59
N GLU A 115 -8.51 -26.44 -0.91
CA GLU A 115 -7.28 -25.98 -1.55
C GLU A 115 -7.50 -25.96 -3.06
N ALA A 116 -7.18 -24.82 -3.69
CA ALA A 116 -7.19 -24.66 -5.12
C ALA A 116 -5.90 -23.96 -5.58
N PHE A 117 -5.52 -24.17 -6.83
CA PHE A 117 -4.40 -23.47 -7.45
C PHE A 117 -4.94 -22.42 -8.42
N VAL A 118 -4.42 -21.20 -8.36
CA VAL A 118 -4.85 -20.09 -9.23
C VAL A 118 -3.67 -19.52 -9.98
N LEU A 119 -3.90 -19.03 -11.20
CA LEU A 119 -2.85 -18.47 -12.04
C LEU A 119 -2.37 -17.12 -11.49
N LYS A 120 -1.05 -16.92 -11.45
CA LYS A 120 -0.46 -15.61 -11.12
C LYS A 120 -0.87 -14.50 -12.10
N SER A 121 -1.23 -14.84 -13.34
CA SER A 121 -1.73 -13.87 -14.32
C SER A 121 -3.14 -13.36 -14.01
N GLU A 122 -3.92 -14.06 -13.18
CA GLU A 122 -5.29 -13.71 -12.82
C GLU A 122 -5.38 -12.94 -11.49
N PHE A 123 -4.31 -12.96 -10.70
CA PHE A 123 -4.26 -12.41 -9.35
C PHE A 123 -3.05 -11.50 -9.14
N THR A 124 -3.19 -10.57 -8.20
CA THR A 124 -2.09 -9.75 -7.71
C THR A 124 -2.04 -9.89 -6.19
N PRO A 125 -0.90 -10.29 -5.61
CA PRO A 125 -0.78 -10.35 -4.16
C PRO A 125 -0.82 -8.97 -3.53
N ALA A 126 -1.31 -8.88 -2.29
CA ALA A 126 -1.49 -7.63 -1.55
C ALA A 126 -0.20 -6.78 -1.51
N TYR A 127 0.95 -7.43 -1.34
CA TYR A 127 2.25 -6.77 -1.27
C TYR A 127 2.73 -6.21 -2.63
N GLU A 128 2.13 -6.62 -3.76
CA GLU A 128 2.45 -6.12 -5.12
C GLU A 128 1.39 -5.16 -5.69
N LEU A 129 0.32 -4.88 -4.94
CA LEU A 129 -0.70 -3.92 -5.38
C LEU A 129 -0.06 -2.58 -5.75
N SER A 130 -0.71 -1.88 -6.70
CA SER A 130 -0.28 -0.56 -7.16
C SER A 130 -1.48 0.39 -7.28
N LEU A 131 -1.21 1.68 -7.37
CA LEU A 131 -2.24 2.71 -7.61
C LEU A 131 -2.68 2.79 -9.08
N LYS A 132 -2.14 1.93 -9.96
CA LYS A 132 -2.47 1.93 -11.38
C LYS A 132 -3.95 1.61 -11.61
N GLY A 133 -4.64 2.56 -12.25
CA GLY A 133 -6.07 2.47 -12.56
C GLY A 133 -6.99 2.69 -11.36
N VAL A 134 -6.45 3.22 -10.25
CA VAL A 134 -7.21 3.65 -9.07
C VAL A 134 -7.60 5.11 -9.23
N ASP A 135 -8.82 5.49 -8.83
CA ASP A 135 -9.23 6.89 -8.83
C ASP A 135 -8.66 7.63 -7.60
N LEU A 136 -7.51 8.27 -7.78
CA LEU A 136 -6.88 9.04 -6.70
C LEU A 136 -7.67 10.28 -6.29
N TYR A 137 -8.60 10.76 -7.13
CA TYR A 137 -9.44 11.91 -6.77
C TYR A 137 -10.56 11.54 -5.81
N GLU A 138 -10.85 10.26 -5.61
CA GLU A 138 -11.93 9.84 -4.74
C GLU A 138 -11.64 10.19 -3.28
N ILE A 139 -12.60 10.88 -2.65
CA ILE A 139 -12.56 11.24 -1.24
C ILE A 139 -13.86 10.83 -0.56
N ARG A 140 -13.77 10.40 0.69
CA ARG A 140 -14.96 10.09 1.50
C ARG A 140 -15.64 11.37 1.97
N SER A 141 -14.87 12.36 2.36
CA SER A 141 -15.36 13.64 2.86
C SER A 141 -14.29 14.71 2.81
N SER A 142 -14.71 15.96 2.99
CA SER A 142 -13.81 17.09 3.20
C SER A 142 -14.42 18.11 4.15
N THR A 143 -13.58 18.92 4.78
CA THR A 143 -14.00 20.14 5.47
C THR A 143 -13.12 21.27 4.95
N PHE A 144 -13.73 22.37 4.52
CA PHE A 144 -13.00 23.53 4.01
C PHE A 144 -13.56 24.80 4.62
N LYS A 145 -12.71 25.57 5.31
CA LYS A 145 -13.11 26.78 6.07
C LYS A 145 -14.38 26.51 6.90
N GLU A 146 -14.30 25.50 7.77
CA GLU A 146 -15.39 25.06 8.68
C GLU A 146 -16.63 24.43 8.01
N SER A 147 -16.73 24.43 6.67
CA SER A 147 -17.84 23.78 5.97
C SER A 147 -17.49 22.34 5.60
N SER A 148 -18.13 21.38 6.26
CA SER A 148 -18.02 19.96 5.91
C SER A 148 -18.87 19.58 4.70
N ASP A 149 -18.33 18.70 3.87
CA ASP A 149 -18.96 18.16 2.67
C ASP A 149 -18.78 16.64 2.63
N PHE A 150 -19.89 15.95 2.86
CA PHE A 150 -19.99 14.49 2.81
C PHE A 150 -20.67 14.00 1.53
N LYS A 151 -21.05 14.91 0.61
CA LYS A 151 -21.77 14.56 -0.63
C LYS A 151 -20.85 14.52 -1.82
N ASN A 152 -19.97 15.52 -1.97
CA ASN A 152 -19.01 15.56 -3.07
C ASN A 152 -17.82 14.65 -2.77
N LYS A 153 -17.73 13.52 -3.48
CA LYS A 153 -16.71 12.49 -3.29
C LYS A 153 -15.46 12.68 -4.15
N SER A 154 -15.12 13.93 -4.49
CA SER A 154 -13.97 14.22 -5.37
C SER A 154 -13.10 15.38 -4.89
N PHE A 155 -11.79 15.15 -4.88
CA PHE A 155 -10.76 16.14 -4.57
C PHE A 155 -10.63 17.27 -5.60
N LYS A 156 -11.23 17.12 -6.80
CA LYS A 156 -11.15 18.10 -7.90
C LYS A 156 -11.57 19.53 -7.51
N LYS A 157 -12.39 19.66 -6.46
CA LYS A 157 -12.77 20.96 -5.90
C LYS A 157 -11.56 21.73 -5.37
N PHE A 158 -10.61 21.05 -4.74
CA PHE A 158 -9.48 21.63 -4.02
C PHE A 158 -8.18 21.62 -4.82
N GLY A 159 -8.02 20.66 -5.73
CA GLY A 159 -6.75 20.49 -6.43
C GLY A 159 -6.72 19.30 -7.39
N THR A 160 -5.50 18.90 -7.74
CA THR A 160 -5.20 17.68 -8.49
C THR A 160 -4.36 16.74 -7.65
N ILE A 161 -4.54 15.44 -7.85
CA ILE A 161 -3.70 14.40 -7.26
C ILE A 161 -3.35 13.38 -8.33
N VAL A 162 -2.07 13.02 -8.39
CA VAL A 162 -1.54 12.05 -9.37
C VAL A 162 -0.51 11.15 -8.72
N GLU A 163 -0.43 9.90 -9.18
CA GLU A 163 0.71 9.02 -8.92
C GLU A 163 1.90 9.53 -9.75
N ILE A 164 3.08 9.57 -9.13
CA ILE A 164 4.33 9.96 -9.76
C ILE A 164 5.37 8.85 -9.62
N SER A 165 6.44 8.94 -10.41
CA SER A 165 7.57 8.02 -10.27
C SER A 165 8.38 8.28 -9.01
N GLU A 166 9.03 7.23 -8.49
CA GLU A 166 10.02 7.34 -7.42
C GLU A 166 11.15 8.32 -7.77
N GLN A 167 11.56 8.34 -9.04
CA GLN A 167 12.60 9.25 -9.53
C GLN A 167 12.17 10.71 -9.40
N GLU A 168 10.93 11.04 -9.76
CA GLU A 168 10.38 12.38 -9.60
C GLU A 168 10.24 12.75 -8.12
N PHE A 169 9.75 11.83 -7.29
CA PHE A 169 9.63 12.03 -5.85
C PHE A 169 11.00 12.36 -5.20
N LYS A 170 12.04 11.55 -5.51
CA LYS A 170 13.41 11.77 -5.04
C LYS A 170 14.07 13.04 -5.59
N ALA A 171 13.70 13.46 -6.81
CA ALA A 171 14.17 14.73 -7.36
C ALA A 171 13.49 15.92 -6.67
N SER A 172 12.22 15.79 -6.32
CA SER A 172 11.40 16.82 -5.68
C SER A 172 11.75 17.00 -4.20
N SER A 173 12.11 15.92 -3.48
CA SER A 173 12.52 16.00 -2.07
C SER A 173 13.77 16.86 -1.85
N LYS A 174 14.64 16.98 -2.86
CA LYS A 174 15.80 17.89 -2.82
C LYS A 174 15.43 19.37 -2.84
N LYS A 175 14.19 19.68 -3.22
CA LYS A 175 13.61 21.03 -3.26
C LYS A 175 12.59 21.25 -2.15
N GLN A 176 12.54 20.34 -1.16
CA GLN A 176 11.60 20.48 -0.06
C GLN A 176 11.77 21.82 0.64
N ILE A 177 10.64 22.41 1.03
CA ILE A 177 10.56 23.63 1.81
C ILE A 177 9.79 23.37 3.10
N GLY A 178 9.76 24.37 3.97
CA GLY A 178 9.27 24.22 5.33
C GLY A 178 10.43 24.13 6.31
N GLU A 179 10.10 24.03 7.58
CA GLU A 179 11.12 23.86 8.61
C GLU A 179 11.40 22.39 8.91
N HIS A 180 12.61 22.13 9.39
CA HIS A 180 12.96 20.85 9.97
C HIS A 180 12.96 20.98 11.49
N LEU A 181 12.42 19.97 12.17
CA LEU A 181 12.50 19.89 13.62
C LEU A 181 13.95 19.65 14.04
N THR A 182 14.48 20.52 14.90
CA THR A 182 15.86 20.45 15.38
C THR A 182 15.91 19.97 16.82
N LYS A 183 16.80 19.04 17.17
CA LYS A 183 16.95 18.59 18.56
C LYS A 183 17.36 19.76 19.47
N ASN A 184 16.62 19.97 20.56
CA ASN A 184 17.01 20.86 21.64
C ASN A 184 17.92 20.10 22.63
N PRO A 185 19.19 20.48 22.79
CA PRO A 185 20.13 19.77 23.67
C PRO A 185 19.76 19.86 25.16
N ASN A 186 18.89 20.81 25.51
CA ASN A 186 18.38 20.98 26.87
C ASN A 186 17.30 19.95 27.21
N ILE A 187 16.79 19.19 26.24
CA ILE A 187 15.81 18.12 26.45
C ILE A 187 16.54 16.78 26.58
N GLN A 188 16.36 16.11 27.71
CA GLN A 188 17.09 14.88 28.05
C GLN A 188 16.14 13.84 28.67
N LEU A 189 16.37 12.57 28.38
CA LEU A 189 15.65 11.47 29.02
C LEU A 189 16.34 11.11 30.34
N GLN A 190 15.61 11.16 31.46
CA GLN A 190 16.10 10.87 32.80
C GLN A 190 15.05 10.13 33.61
N ALA A 191 15.40 8.95 34.15
CA ALA A 191 14.48 8.10 34.92
C ALA A 191 13.10 7.96 34.23
N ASP A 192 13.15 7.61 32.94
CA ASP A 192 11.99 7.43 32.05
C ASP A 192 11.10 8.67 31.83
N ASN A 193 11.57 9.85 32.22
CA ASN A 193 10.91 11.12 31.98
C ASN A 193 11.73 12.02 31.06
N TRP A 194 11.06 12.76 30.19
CA TRP A 194 11.70 13.84 29.44
C TRP A 194 11.81 15.08 30.31
N VAL A 195 13.00 15.63 30.41
CA VAL A 195 13.32 16.75 31.29
C VAL A 195 13.99 17.85 30.49
N TYR A 196 13.53 19.08 30.68
CA TYR A 196 14.18 20.27 30.18
C TYR A 196 15.15 20.83 31.23
N LYS A 197 16.39 21.12 30.84
CA LYS A 197 17.43 21.69 31.70
C LYS A 197 18.10 22.91 31.08
N GLU A 198 17.97 24.07 31.72
CA GLU A 198 18.68 25.28 31.30
C GLU A 198 18.95 26.18 32.50
N ASN A 199 20.19 26.66 32.66
CA ASN A 199 20.57 27.65 33.69
C ASN A 199 20.12 27.30 35.12
N GLY A 200 20.20 26.02 35.50
CA GLY A 200 19.79 25.52 36.82
C GLY A 200 18.28 25.35 37.00
N ARG A 201 17.46 25.67 35.99
CA ARG A 201 16.05 25.30 35.90
C ARG A 201 15.94 23.87 35.37
N GLU A 202 15.07 23.10 36.00
CA GLU A 202 14.71 21.75 35.61
C GLU A 202 13.18 21.63 35.58
N ASP A 203 12.61 21.27 34.42
CA ASP A 203 11.18 21.03 34.29
C ASP A 203 10.94 19.63 33.71
N VAL A 204 10.12 18.84 34.39
CA VAL A 204 9.65 17.55 33.88
C VAL A 204 8.54 17.78 32.87
N ILE A 205 8.67 17.20 31.68
CA ILE A 205 7.69 17.29 30.61
C ILE A 205 6.67 16.18 30.81
N THR A 206 5.47 16.56 31.22
CA THR A 206 4.34 15.65 31.48
C THR A 206 3.52 15.45 30.20
N GLN A 207 3.10 14.21 29.96
CA GLN A 207 2.46 13.74 28.71
C GLN A 207 1.04 14.34 28.51
N HIS A 208 0.50 14.31 27.27
CA HIS A 208 -0.78 14.95 26.93
C HIS A 208 -1.95 14.29 27.62
N GLU A 209 -1.99 12.98 27.49
CA GLU A 209 -2.97 12.14 28.12
C GLU A 209 -2.21 11.24 29.09
N SER A 210 -2.53 11.38 30.38
CA SER A 210 -2.14 10.38 31.37
C SER A 210 -3.08 9.18 31.19
N ILE A 211 -2.94 8.45 30.09
CA ILE A 211 -3.60 7.15 29.95
C ILE A 211 -2.74 6.20 30.79
N SER A 212 -3.20 5.96 32.02
CA SER A 212 -2.58 4.99 32.91
C SER A 212 -2.90 3.60 32.37
N THR A 213 -1.98 3.01 31.62
CA THR A 213 -2.08 1.58 31.28
C THR A 213 -1.65 0.75 32.51
N GLU A 214 -2.08 -0.50 32.59
CA GLU A 214 -1.63 -1.43 33.65
C GLU A 214 -0.10 -1.63 33.67
N THR A 215 0.61 -1.21 32.62
CA THR A 215 2.05 -1.39 32.39
C THR A 215 2.93 -0.16 32.67
N GLY A 216 2.35 1.01 32.99
CA GLY A 216 3.10 2.23 33.33
C GLY A 216 2.78 3.44 32.42
N PRO A 217 3.44 4.60 32.60
CA PRO A 217 3.21 5.77 31.74
C PRO A 217 3.62 5.48 30.28
N LEU A 218 2.93 6.13 29.33
CA LEU A 218 3.11 5.93 27.88
C LEU A 218 4.56 6.21 27.43
N ALA A 219 5.01 5.55 26.35
CA ALA A 219 6.33 5.78 25.78
C ALA A 219 6.29 6.96 24.78
N ASN A 220 6.81 8.12 25.19
CA ASN A 220 6.90 9.30 24.33
C ASN A 220 8.31 9.39 23.73
N GLU A 221 8.41 9.64 22.43
CA GLU A 221 9.69 9.88 21.74
C GLU A 221 9.86 11.39 21.52
N TYR A 222 10.94 11.97 22.03
CA TYR A 222 11.28 13.36 21.68
C TYR A 222 11.65 13.44 20.19
N VAL A 223 10.89 14.21 19.42
CA VAL A 223 11.11 14.38 17.97
C VAL A 223 12.06 15.53 17.70
N GLY A 224 11.81 16.70 18.29
CA GLY A 224 12.63 17.90 18.12
C GLY A 224 11.85 19.15 18.47
N ARG A 225 12.45 20.31 18.21
CA ARG A 225 11.85 21.63 18.38
C ARG A 225 11.49 22.22 17.03
N SER A 226 10.32 22.84 16.94
CA SER A 226 9.94 23.73 15.84
C SER A 226 10.49 25.14 16.11
N PRO A 227 11.41 25.68 15.28
CA PRO A 227 11.87 27.06 15.41
C PRO A 227 10.76 28.09 15.17
N TYR A 228 9.87 27.86 14.21
CA TYR A 228 8.80 28.79 13.85
C TYR A 228 7.69 28.83 14.91
N LEU A 229 7.21 27.67 15.36
CA LEU A 229 6.17 27.59 16.38
C LEU A 229 6.73 27.90 17.77
N ASN A 230 8.05 27.72 17.95
CA ASN A 230 8.74 27.79 19.24
C ASN A 230 8.16 26.79 20.26
N LEU A 231 7.94 25.56 19.80
CA LEU A 231 7.37 24.45 20.57
C LEU A 231 8.26 23.20 20.46
N GLU A 232 8.34 22.44 21.54
CA GLU A 232 8.92 21.09 21.55
C GLU A 232 7.89 20.10 21.02
N VAL A 233 8.34 19.11 20.26
CA VAL A 233 7.49 18.12 19.59
C VAL A 233 7.86 16.74 20.10
N PHE A 234 6.84 16.01 20.56
CA PHE A 234 6.95 14.62 20.97
C PHE A 234 6.03 13.77 20.12
N LYS A 235 6.46 12.55 19.81
CA LYS A 235 5.60 11.51 19.28
C LYS A 235 5.10 10.70 20.46
N GLU A 236 3.80 10.61 20.61
CA GLU A 236 3.12 9.86 21.66
C GLU A 236 2.54 8.59 21.03
N ASN A 237 2.75 7.46 21.69
CA ASN A 237 2.19 6.17 21.30
C ASN A 237 1.29 5.69 22.44
N SER A 238 0.12 5.14 22.11
CA SER A 238 -0.74 4.47 23.08
C SER A 238 -0.72 2.97 22.89
N ASP A 239 -0.63 2.20 23.98
CA ASP A 239 -0.82 0.75 23.93
C ASP A 239 -2.31 0.38 23.76
N GLU A 240 -3.23 1.30 24.08
CA GLU A 240 -4.68 1.10 23.97
C GLU A 240 -5.26 1.47 22.60
N VAL A 241 -4.60 2.39 21.88
CA VAL A 241 -5.01 2.86 20.55
C VAL A 241 -3.83 2.72 19.62
N ALA A 242 -4.00 2.00 18.50
CA ALA A 242 -2.94 1.75 17.51
C ALA A 242 -2.42 3.04 16.80
N ASP A 243 -2.96 4.20 17.14
CA ASP A 243 -2.66 5.48 16.52
C ASP A 243 -1.58 6.20 17.31
N SER A 244 -0.45 6.51 16.66
CA SER A 244 0.53 7.47 17.18
C SER A 244 0.13 8.89 16.80
N TYR A 245 0.37 9.87 17.67
CA TYR A 245 0.17 11.28 17.36
C TYR A 245 1.39 12.12 17.77
N TYR A 246 1.45 13.34 17.25
CA TYR A 246 2.49 14.31 17.54
C TYR A 246 1.91 15.45 18.35
N SER A 247 2.50 15.70 19.50
CA SER A 247 2.07 16.74 20.43
C SER A 247 3.08 17.86 20.53
N PHE A 248 2.58 19.07 20.71
CA PHE A 248 3.39 20.28 20.75
C PHE A 248 3.31 20.97 22.11
N TYR A 249 4.49 21.23 22.67
CA TYR A 249 4.67 21.63 24.06
C TYR A 249 5.37 22.99 24.16
N SER A 250 4.84 23.86 25.02
CA SER A 250 5.52 25.09 25.40
C SER A 250 6.25 24.94 26.73
N LEU A 251 7.53 25.31 26.77
CA LEU A 251 8.35 25.30 28.00
C LEU A 251 8.24 26.59 28.83
N LYS A 252 7.58 27.61 28.26
CA LYS A 252 7.35 28.90 28.92
C LYS A 252 5.93 28.93 29.48
N ASN A 253 5.81 28.97 30.80
CA ASN A 253 4.63 29.30 31.61
C ASN A 253 3.76 28.14 32.15
N ALA A 254 3.76 26.98 31.51
CA ALA A 254 3.24 25.68 31.97
C ALA A 254 3.24 24.75 30.76
N VAL A 255 3.29 23.43 30.95
CA VAL A 255 3.05 22.48 29.86
C VAL A 255 1.59 22.63 29.43
N MET A 256 1.38 23.31 28.30
CA MET A 256 0.10 23.42 27.63
C MET A 256 0.23 22.75 26.27
N PHE A 257 -0.71 21.86 25.97
CA PHE A 257 -0.84 21.27 24.65
C PHE A 257 -1.56 22.25 23.77
N GLU A 258 -0.80 22.83 22.86
CA GLU A 258 -1.31 23.86 21.98
C GLU A 258 -1.78 23.26 20.66
N LEU A 259 -1.16 22.15 20.24
CA LEU A 259 -1.35 21.51 18.94
C LEU A 259 -1.18 20.00 19.06
N GLY A 260 -1.94 19.26 18.26
CA GLY A 260 -1.79 17.82 18.04
C GLY A 260 -1.96 17.49 16.57
N THR A 261 -1.15 16.57 16.03
CA THR A 261 -1.29 16.07 14.66
C THR A 261 -1.26 14.55 14.61
N GLU A 262 -2.14 13.93 13.82
CA GLU A 262 -2.22 12.46 13.68
C GLU A 262 -1.10 11.87 12.79
N GLY A 263 -0.18 12.71 12.32
CA GLY A 263 0.98 12.31 11.54
C GLY A 263 2.07 13.37 11.63
N TYR A 264 3.25 13.06 11.09
CA TYR A 264 4.42 13.93 11.20
C TYR A 264 4.11 15.34 10.67
N PRO A 265 4.36 16.38 11.48
CA PRO A 265 3.99 17.73 11.12
C PRO A 265 4.92 18.33 10.07
N GLN A 266 4.32 18.75 8.97
CA GLN A 266 4.94 19.50 7.89
C GLN A 266 4.64 20.97 8.08
N ILE A 267 5.59 21.72 8.62
CA ILE A 267 5.40 23.12 9.02
C ILE A 267 5.96 24.02 7.93
N LEU A 268 5.12 24.92 7.41
CA LEU A 268 5.46 25.86 6.35
C LEU A 268 5.38 27.31 6.86
N PRO A 269 6.50 27.87 7.37
CA PRO A 269 6.53 29.20 7.98
C PRO A 269 6.05 30.33 7.06
N SER A 270 6.32 30.26 5.76
CA SER A 270 5.92 31.26 4.76
C SER A 270 4.41 31.45 4.66
N LYS A 271 3.63 30.43 5.04
CA LYS A 271 2.17 30.43 5.07
C LYS A 271 1.60 30.41 6.49
N GLY A 272 2.44 30.17 7.49
CA GLY A 272 2.01 29.85 8.84
C GLY A 272 1.15 28.59 8.88
N TRP A 273 1.48 27.58 8.07
CA TRP A 273 0.73 26.32 8.02
C TRP A 273 1.39 25.23 8.85
N VAL A 274 0.55 24.42 9.48
CA VAL A 274 0.89 23.10 10.00
C VAL A 274 0.07 22.10 9.20
N THR A 275 0.75 21.28 8.41
CA THR A 275 0.14 20.26 7.55
C THR A 275 0.51 18.88 8.07
N PHE A 276 -0.37 17.90 7.93
CA PHE A 276 0.00 16.50 8.12
C PHE A 276 -0.80 15.59 7.19
N VAL A 277 -0.24 14.40 6.99
CA VAL A 277 -0.95 13.26 6.42
C VAL A 277 -0.92 12.11 7.41
N SER A 278 -2.02 11.37 7.53
CA SER A 278 -2.11 10.20 8.40
C SER A 278 -2.94 9.12 7.74
N SER A 279 -2.70 7.87 8.12
CA SER A 279 -3.58 6.76 7.76
C SER A 279 -4.82 6.83 8.66
N ASN A 280 -6.02 6.88 8.05
CA ASN A 280 -7.28 6.91 8.79
C ASN A 280 -7.64 5.48 9.26
N HIS A 281 -8.18 5.27 10.46
CA HIS A 281 -8.50 3.91 10.92
C HIS A 281 -9.59 3.22 10.06
N ASP A 282 -10.55 3.96 9.54
CA ASP A 282 -11.62 3.41 8.71
C ASP A 282 -11.14 3.14 7.27
N VAL A 283 -10.84 4.21 6.53
CA VAL A 283 -10.59 4.13 5.08
C VAL A 283 -9.57 5.18 4.63
N GLY A 284 -8.58 4.71 3.89
CA GLY A 284 -7.56 5.52 3.24
C GLY A 284 -6.81 6.48 4.18
N SER A 285 -6.58 7.71 3.76
CA SER A 285 -5.69 8.68 4.43
C SER A 285 -6.35 10.02 4.68
N ASN A 286 -6.00 10.68 5.79
CA ASN A 286 -6.33 12.07 6.05
C ASN A 286 -5.22 12.98 5.48
N PHE A 287 -5.60 14.10 4.89
CA PHE A 287 -4.73 15.22 4.55
C PHE A 287 -5.31 16.49 5.16
N VAL A 288 -4.52 17.13 6.03
CA VAL A 288 -4.99 18.26 6.84
C VAL A 288 -4.03 19.43 6.72
N ILE A 289 -4.57 20.62 6.48
CA ILE A 289 -3.86 21.89 6.49
C ILE A 289 -4.53 22.81 7.51
N SER A 290 -3.77 23.22 8.51
CA SER A 290 -4.20 24.18 9.53
C SER A 290 -3.37 25.45 9.46
N ARG A 291 -3.98 26.60 9.71
CA ARG A 291 -3.28 27.87 9.93
C ARG A 291 -2.93 28.00 11.40
N TYR A 292 -1.66 28.27 11.71
CA TYR A 292 -1.19 28.59 13.05
C TYR A 292 -1.15 30.10 13.26
N PHE A 293 -1.57 30.53 14.45
CA PHE A 293 -1.53 31.93 14.88
C PHE A 293 -0.54 32.10 16.04
N PRO A 294 0.70 32.56 15.80
CA PRO A 294 1.72 32.65 16.85
C PRO A 294 1.34 33.50 18.06
N GLN A 295 0.49 34.51 17.87
CA GLN A 295 0.08 35.43 18.95
C GLN A 295 -0.86 34.77 19.95
N THR A 296 -1.83 34.00 19.47
CA THR A 296 -2.83 33.30 20.29
C THR A 296 -2.47 31.85 20.53
N LYS A 297 -1.46 31.34 19.81
CA LYS A 297 -1.03 29.95 19.76
C LYS A 297 -2.16 28.96 19.41
N LYS A 298 -3.12 29.43 18.60
CA LYS A 298 -4.27 28.65 18.14
C LYS A 298 -4.07 28.14 16.72
N GLN A 299 -4.89 27.15 16.33
CA GLN A 299 -5.01 26.67 14.96
C GLN A 299 -6.43 26.77 14.46
N ASP A 300 -6.55 27.15 13.18
CA ASP A 300 -7.79 27.04 12.42
C ASP A 300 -7.60 26.02 11.30
N ASN A 301 -8.49 25.02 11.23
CA ASN A 301 -8.49 24.04 10.15
C ASN A 301 -8.92 24.72 8.84
N LEU A 302 -8.00 24.80 7.87
CA LEU A 302 -8.28 25.38 6.57
C LEU A 302 -8.87 24.34 5.61
N LEU A 303 -8.30 23.14 5.61
CA LEU A 303 -8.68 22.05 4.74
C LEU A 303 -8.43 20.70 5.43
N TYR A 304 -9.47 19.88 5.47
CA TYR A 304 -9.40 18.45 5.75
C TYR A 304 -9.92 17.68 4.54
N VAL A 305 -9.22 16.63 4.14
CA VAL A 305 -9.62 15.70 3.08
C VAL A 305 -9.36 14.28 3.54
N ASN A 306 -10.35 13.40 3.39
CA ASN A 306 -10.18 11.96 3.58
C ASN A 306 -10.16 11.23 2.25
N PHE A 307 -8.96 10.93 1.74
CA PHE A 307 -8.75 10.10 0.55
C PHE A 307 -9.10 8.65 0.86
N THR A 308 -9.71 7.93 -0.08
CA THR A 308 -10.18 6.56 0.17
C THR A 308 -9.19 5.48 -0.25
N ASN A 309 -8.33 5.78 -1.23
CA ASN A 309 -7.72 4.74 -2.05
C ASN A 309 -6.25 4.40 -1.73
N PHE A 310 -5.66 5.08 -0.75
CA PHE A 310 -4.28 4.83 -0.30
C PHE A 310 -4.10 5.12 1.18
N LYS A 311 -3.07 4.51 1.78
CA LYS A 311 -2.58 4.71 3.15
C LYS A 311 -1.22 5.40 3.12
N ILE A 312 -0.86 6.12 4.17
CA ILE A 312 0.48 6.72 4.28
C ILE A 312 1.49 5.63 4.63
N ALA A 313 2.60 5.59 3.88
CA ALA A 313 3.65 4.59 4.08
C ALA A 313 4.66 5.03 5.15
N ASP A 314 5.07 6.29 5.10
CA ASP A 314 5.96 6.95 6.04
C ASP A 314 5.58 8.44 6.06
N ASP A 315 5.00 8.88 7.17
CA ASP A 315 4.53 10.26 7.34
C ASP A 315 5.69 11.29 7.38
N LYS A 316 6.91 10.84 7.73
CA LYS A 316 8.13 11.66 7.66
C LYS A 316 8.59 11.86 6.22
N LYS A 317 8.15 11.03 5.28
CA LYS A 317 8.38 11.19 3.83
C LYS A 317 7.20 11.87 3.14
N ALA A 318 6.68 12.90 3.78
CA ALA A 318 5.80 13.87 3.16
C ALA A 318 6.48 15.24 3.18
N PHE A 319 6.23 16.10 2.20
CA PHE A 319 6.85 17.43 2.15
C PHE A 319 6.17 18.36 1.15
N TRP A 320 6.32 19.66 1.39
CA TRP A 320 6.02 20.72 0.43
C TRP A 320 7.24 21.03 -0.42
N THR A 321 7.08 21.35 -1.71
CA THR A 321 8.16 21.94 -2.55
C THR A 321 7.95 23.41 -2.85
N ASP A 322 6.73 23.89 -2.69
CA ASP A 322 6.29 25.27 -2.86
C ASP A 322 5.00 25.47 -2.04
N ASN A 323 4.23 26.50 -2.35
CA ASN A 323 3.06 26.89 -1.56
C ASN A 323 1.78 26.10 -1.88
N ASP A 324 1.83 25.21 -2.86
CA ASP A 324 0.66 24.53 -3.40
C ASP A 324 0.93 23.07 -3.81
N THR A 325 2.19 22.61 -3.78
CA THR A 325 2.60 21.26 -4.15
C THR A 325 3.10 20.47 -2.95
N PHE A 326 2.38 19.40 -2.64
CA PHE A 326 2.68 18.46 -1.57
C PHE A 326 2.95 17.05 -2.13
N TYR A 327 3.93 16.36 -1.55
CA TYR A 327 4.32 15.01 -1.93
C TYR A 327 4.19 14.07 -0.74
N ALA A 328 3.84 12.81 -0.98
CA ALA A 328 3.82 11.77 0.05
C ALA A 328 4.18 10.38 -0.51
N GLU A 329 4.86 9.58 0.30
CA GLU A 329 5.01 8.13 0.08
C GLU A 329 3.79 7.38 0.66
N VAL A 330 3.20 6.49 -0.13
CA VAL A 330 1.93 5.84 0.17
C VAL A 330 1.92 4.36 -0.20
N TYR A 331 0.92 3.63 0.31
CA TYR A 331 0.56 2.28 -0.13
C TYR A 331 -0.86 2.28 -0.69
N PRO A 332 -1.19 1.44 -1.70
CA PRO A 332 -2.58 1.19 -2.06
C PRO A 332 -3.40 0.71 -0.85
N LEU A 333 -4.68 1.08 -0.78
CA LEU A 333 -5.54 0.84 0.39
C LEU A 333 -5.46 -0.59 0.95
N ASN A 334 -5.55 -1.58 0.06
CA ASN A 334 -5.60 -3.00 0.43
C ASN A 334 -4.23 -3.68 0.41
N SER A 335 -3.14 -2.91 0.28
CA SER A 335 -1.80 -3.49 0.32
C SER A 335 -1.48 -3.94 1.73
N ALA A 336 -0.85 -5.11 1.87
CA ALA A 336 -0.40 -5.66 3.14
C ALA A 336 0.94 -6.37 2.93
N SER A 337 1.79 -6.40 3.95
CA SER A 337 3.01 -7.22 3.92
C SER A 337 2.64 -8.70 3.93
N GLY A 338 3.46 -9.53 3.30
CA GLY A 338 3.38 -10.99 3.43
C GLY A 338 4.62 -11.54 4.12
N ASN A 339 4.66 -12.85 4.35
CA ASN A 339 5.83 -13.52 4.94
C ASN A 339 7.12 -13.16 4.19
N GLY A 340 7.97 -12.35 4.83
CA GLY A 340 9.24 -11.86 4.27
C GLY A 340 9.12 -10.83 3.13
N LYS A 341 7.92 -10.40 2.77
CA LYS A 341 7.66 -9.47 1.65
C LYS A 341 7.04 -8.17 2.15
N LYS A 342 7.69 -7.05 1.85
CA LYS A 342 7.19 -5.71 2.18
C LYS A 342 6.17 -5.25 1.15
N GLN A 343 5.24 -4.40 1.59
CA GLN A 343 4.32 -3.70 0.71
C GLN A 343 5.10 -2.88 -0.32
N LYS A 344 4.59 -2.83 -1.54
CA LYS A 344 5.12 -1.97 -2.59
C LYS A 344 4.63 -0.54 -2.41
N THR A 345 5.57 0.38 -2.15
CA THR A 345 5.24 1.82 -2.06
C THR A 345 4.88 2.39 -3.43
N ALA A 346 4.10 3.46 -3.38
CA ALA A 346 3.84 4.38 -4.47
C ALA A 346 4.04 5.82 -3.97
N TYR A 347 4.03 6.79 -4.88
CA TYR A 347 4.30 8.18 -4.55
C TYR A 347 3.20 9.04 -5.17
N VAL A 348 2.65 9.97 -4.39
CA VAL A 348 1.62 10.89 -4.86
C VAL A 348 2.11 12.32 -4.83
N LYS A 349 1.66 13.09 -5.82
CA LYS A 349 1.78 14.54 -5.88
C LYS A 349 0.38 15.14 -5.75
N ILE A 350 0.17 15.97 -4.74
CA ILE A 350 -1.04 16.74 -4.49
C ILE A 350 -0.73 18.19 -4.84
N GLN A 351 -1.43 18.74 -5.83
CA GLN A 351 -1.37 20.15 -6.22
C GLN A 351 -2.67 20.82 -5.77
N LEU A 352 -2.60 21.80 -4.88
CA LEU A 352 -3.73 22.65 -4.56
C LEU A 352 -4.01 23.63 -5.70
N LYS A 353 -5.26 24.10 -5.80
CA LYS A 353 -5.57 25.22 -6.71
C LYS A 353 -4.87 26.50 -6.25
N ALA A 354 -4.42 27.29 -7.22
CA ALA A 354 -4.01 28.66 -6.97
C ALA A 354 -5.13 29.41 -6.23
N ASP A 355 -4.75 30.22 -5.24
CA ASP A 355 -5.65 31.05 -4.43
C ASP A 355 -6.78 30.27 -3.72
N LEU A 356 -6.56 28.99 -3.40
CA LEU A 356 -7.53 28.19 -2.66
C LEU A 356 -7.86 28.81 -1.28
N PHE A 357 -6.88 29.43 -0.61
CA PHE A 357 -7.01 29.91 0.76
C PHE A 357 -7.15 31.42 0.88
#